data_AF-A0A2G6H982-F1
#
_entry.id   AF-A0A2G6H982-F1
#
_cell.length_a   1.000
_cell.length_b   1.000
_cell.length_c   1.000
_cell.angle_alpha   90.00
_cell.angle_beta   90.00
_cell.angle_gamma   90.00
#
_symmetry.space_group_name_H-M   'P 1'
#
loop_
_entity.id
_entity.type
_entity.pdbx_description
1 polymer ?
#
loop_
_entity_poly.entity_id
_entity_poly.type
_entity_poly.pdbx_seq_one_letter_code
_entity_poly.pdbx_strand_id
1 'polypeptide(L)'
;MKIQQPHSILLIGIVLLFLVVLMGGCKSTKLVGEDEYLLDKLTIECDKSELESKKLLTTMKQKPNRKMLGVYRFHLATYNLFHPKDTSKHPPKLITRIGNVVGEPPVIYEKALHDKSRKNLVNYLHKKGYYNAVVVDTMIVHRRNKKKANLSFKITAGEPYTINRISYDIIDPFIKDIVFADTVKSKIKSGDVFDLDKLLEERERVSHLIRNSGYYYFSSENIHYYADTILSGNVVNLTMTIKKSFEADRYFLQEIFTRQTIKNVYVYCNFNRGRFAVEKEAYLKTLDTVYYENLTLLVDGKLTIKPKVILQANYIETGEDYNVDNVVQTQKHLSSLKQFKGVNIQFSESPEYVKNAWDAENPWLDAHIFLSNTLRQGYSITAEGTNSSGNYGVAGVITYQNQNLFRGAEMFSTKLTGSFQTLAGDDEIGEKQLLNTFEFGPEIRLDFPKLMLPLQSERFIKRHNPSTNIGLSFNHQDRHDYTRTLGNASFGYTWHSENGYFKHSVNP
;
A
#
# COMPACT_ATOMS: atom_id res chain seq x y z
N MET A 1 44.79 -12.05 -45.68
CA MET A 1 43.45 -12.65 -45.87
C MET A 1 42.84 -12.83 -44.48
N LYS A 2 42.07 -11.84 -43.99
CA LYS A 2 41.46 -11.87 -42.64
C LYS A 2 40.22 -12.76 -42.71
N ILE A 3 40.25 -13.88 -41.98
CA ILE A 3 39.10 -14.77 -41.83
C ILE A 3 38.15 -14.11 -40.82
N GLN A 4 36.93 -13.87 -41.28
CA GLN A 4 35.88 -13.15 -40.58
C GLN A 4 35.26 -14.03 -39.47
N GLN A 5 35.07 -13.39 -38.31
CA GLN A 5 34.64 -13.84 -36.97
C GLN A 5 33.71 -15.07 -36.81
N PRO A 6 33.91 -15.91 -35.77
CA PRO A 6 32.96 -16.97 -35.36
C PRO A 6 31.78 -16.47 -34.50
N HIS A 7 31.82 -15.23 -33.99
CA HIS A 7 30.76 -14.69 -33.12
C HIS A 7 29.47 -14.32 -33.87
N SER A 8 29.57 -13.90 -35.13
CA SER A 8 28.42 -13.65 -36.00
C SER A 8 27.68 -14.95 -36.32
N ILE A 9 28.39 -16.07 -36.54
CA ILE A 9 27.80 -17.38 -36.80
C ILE A 9 27.09 -17.93 -35.56
N LEU A 10 27.66 -17.74 -34.36
CA LEU A 10 27.01 -18.13 -33.10
C LEU A 10 25.74 -17.30 -32.83
N LEU A 11 25.79 -15.98 -33.07
CA LEU A 11 24.63 -15.09 -32.91
C LEU A 11 23.54 -15.43 -33.95
N ILE A 12 23.92 -15.66 -35.20
CA ILE A 12 23.01 -16.10 -36.28
C ILE A 12 22.43 -17.48 -35.94
N GLY A 13 23.22 -18.39 -35.37
CA GLY A 13 22.76 -19.70 -34.91
C GLY A 13 21.79 -19.63 -33.75
N ILE A 14 22.00 -18.74 -32.78
CA ILE A 14 21.07 -18.48 -31.67
C ILE A 14 19.79 -17.82 -32.18
N VAL A 15 19.89 -16.87 -33.10
CA VAL A 15 18.74 -16.21 -33.74
C VAL A 15 17.93 -17.21 -34.59
N LEU A 16 18.61 -18.08 -35.35
CA LEU A 16 17.97 -19.17 -36.10
C LEU A 16 17.33 -20.20 -35.17
N LEU A 17 17.98 -20.59 -34.07
CA LEU A 17 17.40 -21.48 -33.07
C LEU A 17 16.17 -20.84 -32.41
N PHE A 18 16.22 -19.54 -32.11
CA PHE A 18 15.09 -18.77 -31.58
C PHE A 18 13.96 -18.67 -32.62
N LEU A 19 14.28 -18.47 -33.90
CA LEU A 19 13.34 -18.49 -35.03
C LEU A 19 12.74 -19.87 -35.27
N VAL A 20 13.50 -20.94 -35.12
CA VAL A 20 13.03 -22.33 -35.23
C VAL A 20 12.15 -22.70 -34.03
N VAL A 21 12.45 -22.22 -32.83
CA VAL A 21 11.56 -22.35 -31.65
C VAL A 21 10.29 -21.51 -31.82
N LEU A 22 10.34 -20.39 -32.53
CA LEU A 22 9.17 -19.59 -32.90
C LEU A 22 8.33 -20.25 -34.01
N MET A 23 8.95 -20.95 -34.97
CA MET A 23 8.28 -21.63 -36.09
C MET A 23 7.82 -23.06 -35.75
N GLY A 24 8.44 -23.70 -34.76
CA GLY A 24 8.02 -24.98 -34.19
C GLY A 24 6.79 -24.77 -33.32
N GLY A 25 5.62 -24.68 -33.97
CA GLY A 25 4.33 -24.46 -33.33
C GLY A 25 4.06 -25.46 -32.20
N CYS A 26 4.47 -25.13 -30.98
CA CYS A 26 3.98 -25.78 -29.78
C CYS A 26 2.48 -25.54 -29.75
N LYS A 27 1.72 -26.57 -30.15
CA LYS A 27 0.26 -26.51 -30.25
C LYS A 27 -0.27 -26.06 -28.89
N SER A 28 -0.79 -24.83 -28.80
CA SER A 28 -1.23 -24.25 -27.53
C SER A 28 -2.36 -25.06 -26.86
N THR A 29 -3.00 -25.95 -27.62
CA THR A 29 -4.05 -26.86 -27.20
C THR A 29 -3.56 -28.30 -26.98
N LYS A 30 -2.25 -28.53 -26.81
CA LYS A 30 -1.64 -29.86 -26.63
C LYS A 30 -2.24 -30.60 -25.41
N LEU A 31 -2.40 -29.88 -24.30
CA LEU A 31 -2.89 -30.40 -23.02
C LEU A 31 -4.39 -30.13 -22.80
N VAL A 32 -5.11 -29.73 -23.83
CA VAL A 32 -6.57 -29.50 -23.75
C VAL A 32 -7.28 -30.81 -24.08
N GLY A 33 -8.24 -31.20 -23.22
CA GLY A 33 -9.08 -32.40 -23.36
C GLY A 33 -9.88 -32.46 -24.67
N GLU A 34 -10.53 -33.59 -24.95
CA GLU A 34 -11.27 -33.79 -26.21
C GLU A 34 -12.57 -32.99 -26.29
N ASP A 35 -13.20 -32.73 -25.14
CA ASP A 35 -14.42 -31.90 -25.01
C ASP A 35 -14.19 -30.58 -24.26
N GLU A 36 -12.93 -30.17 -24.17
CA GLU A 36 -12.52 -28.94 -23.49
C GLU A 36 -12.11 -27.86 -24.49
N TYR A 37 -12.32 -26.61 -24.07
CA TYR A 37 -11.93 -25.45 -24.86
C TYR A 37 -10.91 -24.63 -24.08
N LEU A 38 -9.75 -24.39 -24.69
CA LEU A 38 -8.84 -23.35 -24.21
C LEU A 38 -9.51 -21.98 -24.39
N LEU A 39 -9.60 -21.21 -23.31
CA LEU A 39 -10.05 -19.82 -23.36
C LEU A 39 -8.99 -18.99 -24.08
N ASP A 40 -9.27 -18.63 -25.33
CA ASP A 40 -8.30 -18.00 -26.23
C ASP A 40 -8.39 -16.47 -26.15
N LYS A 41 -9.60 -15.91 -26.19
CA LYS A 41 -9.81 -14.47 -26.08
C LYS A 41 -10.97 -14.18 -25.13
N LEU A 42 -10.82 -13.11 -24.36
CA LEU A 42 -11.88 -12.50 -23.57
C LEU A 42 -12.06 -11.06 -24.06
N THR A 43 -13.27 -10.70 -24.48
CA THR A 43 -13.61 -9.35 -24.92
C THR A 43 -14.78 -8.84 -24.11
N ILE A 44 -14.71 -7.60 -23.62
CA ILE A 44 -15.80 -6.93 -22.94
C ILE A 44 -16.05 -5.64 -23.71
N GLU A 45 -17.25 -5.49 -24.26
CA GLU A 45 -17.70 -4.31 -24.96
C GLU A 45 -18.81 -3.67 -24.13
N CYS A 46 -18.74 -2.35 -23.94
CA CYS A 46 -19.74 -1.59 -23.22
C CYS A 46 -20.11 -0.36 -24.05
N ASP A 47 -21.39 -0.05 -24.12
CA ASP A 47 -21.96 1.12 -24.78
C ASP A 47 -21.62 2.46 -24.12
N LYS A 48 -21.23 2.48 -22.83
CA LYS A 48 -20.81 3.69 -22.10
C LYS A 48 -19.29 3.66 -21.86
N SER A 49 -18.58 4.67 -22.39
CA SER A 49 -17.12 4.80 -22.27
C SER A 49 -16.61 5.15 -20.86
N GLU A 50 -17.46 5.75 -20.04
CA GLU A 50 -17.15 6.13 -18.64
C GLU A 50 -16.98 4.91 -17.72
N LEU A 51 -17.55 3.76 -18.10
CA LEU A 51 -17.34 2.49 -17.43
C LEU A 51 -16.01 1.89 -17.89
N GLU A 52 -14.93 2.21 -17.18
CA GLU A 52 -13.58 1.76 -17.52
C GLU A 52 -13.50 0.24 -17.76
N SER A 53 -13.14 -0.16 -18.98
CA SER A 53 -13.03 -1.57 -19.38
C SER A 53 -12.03 -2.36 -18.52
N LYS A 54 -11.00 -1.69 -17.99
CA LYS A 54 -10.03 -2.30 -17.06
C LYS A 54 -10.68 -2.73 -15.74
N LYS A 55 -11.58 -1.91 -15.17
CA LYS A 55 -12.32 -2.25 -13.95
C LYS A 55 -13.29 -3.40 -14.20
N LEU A 56 -13.99 -3.40 -15.35
CA LEU A 56 -14.85 -4.52 -15.75
C LEU A 56 -14.09 -5.85 -15.88
N LEU A 57 -12.87 -5.84 -16.43
CA LEU A 57 -12.01 -7.03 -16.50
C LEU A 57 -11.62 -7.58 -15.11
N THR A 58 -11.66 -6.79 -14.04
CA THR A 58 -11.37 -7.30 -12.68
C THR A 58 -12.49 -8.17 -12.12
N THR A 59 -13.72 -8.02 -12.63
CA THR A 59 -14.90 -8.79 -12.18
C THR A 59 -14.91 -10.24 -12.69
N MET A 60 -14.09 -10.52 -13.70
CA MET A 60 -14.00 -11.77 -14.42
C MET A 60 -13.30 -12.85 -13.59
N LYS A 61 -13.92 -14.03 -13.49
CA LYS A 61 -13.39 -15.17 -12.73
C LYS A 61 -12.41 -16.04 -13.51
N GLN A 62 -12.45 -15.98 -14.83
CA GLN A 62 -11.49 -16.64 -15.71
C GLN A 62 -10.95 -15.66 -16.75
N LYS A 63 -9.65 -15.72 -17.00
CA LYS A 63 -8.93 -14.87 -17.97
C LYS A 63 -8.05 -15.75 -18.83
N PRO A 64 -7.92 -15.45 -20.14
CA PRO A 64 -7.02 -16.21 -21.00
C PRO A 64 -5.57 -16.08 -20.52
N ASN A 65 -4.76 -17.09 -20.79
CA ASN A 65 -3.32 -17.09 -20.53
C ASN A 65 -2.64 -15.82 -21.08
N ARG A 66 -1.65 -15.30 -20.34
CA ARG A 66 -1.00 -14.03 -20.66
C ARG A 66 -0.24 -14.10 -21.99
N LYS A 67 -0.25 -12.98 -22.72
CA LYS A 67 0.53 -12.80 -23.95
C LYS A 67 1.74 -11.92 -23.69
N MET A 68 2.90 -12.39 -24.11
CA MET A 68 4.12 -11.59 -24.24
C MET A 68 4.01 -10.73 -25.50
N LEU A 69 4.30 -9.43 -25.36
CA LEU A 69 4.22 -8.42 -26.43
C LEU A 69 2.84 -8.36 -27.13
N GLY A 70 1.76 -8.77 -26.45
CA GLY A 70 0.39 -8.75 -26.98
C GLY A 70 0.06 -9.84 -28.02
N VAL A 71 1.05 -10.58 -28.51
CA VAL A 71 0.88 -11.53 -29.64
C VAL A 71 1.08 -12.98 -29.21
N TYR A 72 2.14 -13.31 -28.48
CA TYR A 72 2.57 -14.69 -28.25
C TYR A 72 2.37 -15.17 -26.81
N ARG A 73 1.78 -16.36 -26.59
CA ARG A 73 1.58 -16.94 -25.25
C ARG A 73 2.79 -17.75 -24.79
N PHE A 74 3.90 -17.07 -24.55
CA PHE A 74 5.17 -17.68 -24.14
C PHE A 74 5.01 -18.63 -22.95
N HIS A 75 4.35 -18.17 -21.88
CA HIS A 75 4.17 -18.96 -20.66
C HIS A 75 3.31 -20.23 -20.85
N LEU A 76 2.30 -20.17 -21.72
CA LEU A 76 1.53 -21.37 -22.05
C LEU A 76 2.36 -22.34 -22.91
N ALA A 77 3.15 -21.82 -23.83
CA ALA A 77 4.03 -22.63 -24.68
C ALA A 77 5.10 -23.35 -23.84
N THR A 78 5.74 -22.65 -22.89
CA THR A 78 6.71 -23.26 -21.98
C THR A 78 6.06 -24.33 -21.11
N TYR A 79 4.86 -24.09 -20.56
CA TYR A 79 4.15 -25.10 -19.80
C TYR A 79 3.85 -26.36 -20.63
N ASN A 80 3.31 -26.19 -21.83
CA ASN A 80 3.01 -27.29 -22.75
C ASN A 80 4.26 -28.05 -23.23
N LEU A 81 5.42 -27.40 -23.29
CA LEU A 81 6.69 -28.02 -23.66
C LEU A 81 7.17 -28.98 -22.57
N PHE A 82 7.10 -28.56 -21.30
CA PHE A 82 7.64 -29.30 -20.16
C PHE A 82 6.66 -30.27 -19.48
N HIS A 83 5.38 -30.24 -19.86
CA HIS A 83 4.37 -31.19 -19.38
C HIS A 83 3.93 -32.14 -20.52
N PRO A 84 4.17 -33.46 -20.39
CA PRO A 84 3.70 -34.45 -21.35
C PRO A 84 2.19 -34.64 -21.24
N LYS A 85 1.54 -34.95 -22.37
CA LYS A 85 0.11 -35.30 -22.40
C LYS A 85 -0.15 -36.69 -21.79
N ASP A 86 0.84 -37.57 -21.90
CA ASP A 86 0.84 -38.92 -21.36
C ASP A 86 1.49 -38.90 -19.96
N THR A 87 0.67 -39.13 -18.94
CA THR A 87 1.08 -39.07 -17.53
C THR A 87 2.00 -40.22 -17.10
N SER A 88 2.17 -41.24 -17.94
CA SER A 88 3.16 -42.32 -17.73
C SER A 88 4.60 -41.88 -17.97
N LYS A 89 4.81 -40.73 -18.64
CA LYS A 89 6.13 -40.15 -18.89
C LYS A 89 6.47 -39.17 -17.78
N HIS A 90 7.52 -39.47 -17.00
CA HIS A 90 8.00 -38.60 -15.93
C HIS A 90 9.25 -37.82 -16.37
N PRO A 91 9.11 -36.58 -16.87
CA PRO A 91 10.26 -35.73 -17.13
C PRO A 91 11.06 -35.46 -15.84
N PRO A 92 12.38 -35.23 -15.94
CA PRO A 92 13.23 -34.93 -14.78
C PRO A 92 12.68 -33.79 -13.90
N LYS A 93 12.77 -33.94 -12.57
CA LYS A 93 12.21 -32.98 -11.58
C LYS A 93 12.71 -31.54 -11.75
N LEU A 94 13.94 -31.34 -12.22
CA LEU A 94 14.49 -30.02 -12.49
C LEU A 94 13.77 -29.31 -13.64
N ILE A 95 13.41 -30.07 -14.68
CA ILE A 95 12.76 -29.57 -15.90
C ILE A 95 11.30 -29.21 -15.63
N THR A 96 10.58 -30.03 -14.85
CA THR A 96 9.20 -29.71 -14.42
C THR A 96 9.15 -28.51 -13.49
N ARG A 97 10.16 -28.34 -12.62
CA ARG A 97 10.26 -27.15 -11.76
C ARG A 97 10.42 -25.87 -12.58
N ILE A 98 11.26 -25.88 -13.63
CA ILE A 98 11.40 -24.75 -14.56
C ILE A 98 10.07 -24.48 -15.28
N GLY A 99 9.39 -25.52 -15.76
CA GLY A 99 8.08 -25.41 -16.40
C GLY A 99 6.99 -24.84 -15.49
N ASN A 100 7.00 -25.14 -14.19
CA ASN A 100 6.04 -24.63 -13.22
C ASN A 100 6.32 -23.21 -12.73
N VAL A 101 7.60 -22.81 -12.70
CA VAL A 101 7.99 -21.44 -12.31
C VAL A 101 7.78 -20.46 -13.48
N VAL A 102 8.12 -20.89 -14.70
CA VAL A 102 8.07 -20.02 -15.88
C VAL A 102 6.77 -20.17 -16.67
N GLY A 103 6.13 -21.34 -16.66
CA GLY A 103 4.95 -21.62 -17.47
C GLY A 103 3.61 -21.34 -16.80
N GLU A 104 2.55 -21.27 -17.60
CA GLU A 104 1.16 -21.23 -17.15
C GLU A 104 0.38 -22.41 -17.73
N PRO A 105 -0.41 -23.15 -16.92
CA PRO A 105 -1.29 -24.19 -17.44
C PRO A 105 -2.35 -23.61 -18.39
N PRO A 106 -2.86 -24.42 -19.34
CA PRO A 106 -3.95 -23.98 -20.21
C PRO A 106 -5.17 -23.59 -19.38
N VAL A 107 -5.68 -22.38 -19.59
CA VAL A 107 -6.94 -21.95 -18.98
C VAL A 107 -8.10 -22.58 -19.77
N ILE A 108 -8.69 -23.62 -19.19
CA ILE A 108 -9.86 -24.28 -19.76
C ILE A 108 -11.11 -23.46 -19.46
N TYR A 109 -11.98 -23.33 -20.46
CA TYR A 109 -13.26 -22.66 -20.29
C TYR A 109 -14.16 -23.47 -19.37
N GLU A 110 -14.59 -22.84 -18.28
CA GLU A 110 -15.58 -23.41 -17.37
C GLU A 110 -16.87 -22.60 -17.40
N LYS A 111 -18.01 -23.30 -17.60
CA LYS A 111 -19.33 -22.66 -17.61
C LYS A 111 -19.67 -22.00 -16.26
N ALA A 112 -19.34 -22.66 -15.14
CA ALA A 112 -19.61 -22.10 -13.80
C ALA A 112 -18.88 -20.78 -13.53
N LEU A 113 -17.60 -20.67 -13.94
CA LEU A 113 -16.82 -19.44 -13.83
C LEU A 113 -17.31 -18.35 -14.78
N HIS A 114 -17.78 -18.75 -15.97
CA HIS A 114 -18.46 -17.84 -16.90
C HIS A 114 -19.73 -17.26 -16.23
N ASP A 115 -20.67 -18.09 -15.80
CA ASP A 115 -21.93 -17.65 -15.20
C ASP A 115 -21.69 -16.73 -13.99
N LYS A 116 -20.69 -17.06 -13.15
CA LYS A 116 -20.26 -16.22 -12.03
C LYS A 116 -19.69 -14.88 -12.49
N SER A 117 -18.95 -14.83 -13.60
CA SER A 117 -18.45 -13.59 -14.18
C SER A 117 -19.58 -12.71 -14.70
N ARG A 118 -20.57 -13.31 -15.39
CA ARG A 118 -21.78 -12.59 -15.84
C ARG A 118 -22.51 -11.96 -14.66
N LYS A 119 -22.74 -12.72 -13.59
CA LYS A 119 -23.37 -12.23 -12.36
C LYS A 119 -22.58 -11.08 -11.71
N ASN A 120 -21.25 -11.18 -11.64
CA ASN A 120 -20.43 -10.09 -11.08
C ASN A 120 -20.47 -8.83 -11.94
N LEU A 121 -20.52 -8.96 -13.27
CA LEU A 121 -20.68 -7.82 -14.18
C LEU A 121 -22.00 -7.09 -13.92
N VAL A 122 -23.11 -7.83 -13.84
CA VAL A 122 -24.43 -7.26 -13.50
C VAL A 122 -24.38 -6.57 -12.14
N ASN A 123 -23.85 -7.23 -11.11
CA ASN A 123 -23.72 -6.65 -9.77
C ASN A 123 -22.85 -5.38 -9.77
N TYR A 124 -21.77 -5.35 -10.55
CA TYR A 124 -20.92 -4.17 -10.70
C TYR A 124 -21.68 -3.01 -11.35
N LEU A 125 -22.47 -3.29 -12.39
CA LEU A 125 -23.29 -2.27 -13.07
C LEU A 125 -24.37 -1.71 -12.13
N HIS A 126 -25.05 -2.57 -11.36
CA HIS A 126 -26.00 -2.14 -10.33
C HIS A 126 -25.32 -1.28 -9.26
N LYS A 127 -24.11 -1.69 -8.81
CA LYS A 127 -23.30 -0.90 -7.87
C LYS A 127 -22.98 0.49 -8.42
N LYS A 128 -22.86 0.63 -9.75
CA LYS A 128 -22.63 1.89 -10.47
C LYS A 128 -23.90 2.64 -10.88
N GLY A 129 -25.07 2.22 -10.40
CA GLY A 129 -26.35 2.89 -10.66
C GLY A 129 -27.06 2.42 -11.93
N TYR A 130 -26.52 1.47 -12.69
CA TYR A 130 -27.11 0.98 -13.94
C TYR A 130 -27.97 -0.28 -13.67
N TYR A 131 -29.11 -0.11 -13.01
CA TYR A 131 -30.01 -1.23 -12.62
C TYR A 131 -30.77 -1.86 -13.79
N ASN A 132 -30.91 -1.14 -14.90
CA ASN A 132 -31.54 -1.63 -16.12
C ASN A 132 -30.52 -2.22 -17.12
N ALA A 133 -29.26 -2.40 -16.69
CA ALA A 133 -28.21 -2.87 -17.58
C ALA A 133 -28.42 -4.32 -18.02
N VAL A 134 -28.17 -4.58 -19.29
CA VAL A 134 -28.25 -5.91 -19.89
C VAL A 134 -26.85 -6.38 -20.27
N VAL A 135 -26.48 -7.58 -19.81
CA VAL A 135 -25.23 -8.24 -20.16
C VAL A 135 -25.53 -9.46 -21.01
N VAL A 136 -25.17 -9.39 -22.29
CA VAL A 136 -25.27 -10.51 -23.24
C VAL A 136 -23.90 -11.16 -23.36
N ASP A 137 -23.82 -12.44 -23.01
CA ASP A 137 -22.62 -13.24 -23.20
C ASP A 137 -22.69 -14.07 -24.49
N THR A 138 -21.53 -14.33 -25.09
CA THR A 138 -21.41 -15.21 -26.25
C THR A 138 -20.11 -15.98 -26.16
N MET A 139 -20.19 -17.30 -26.33
CA MET A 139 -19.03 -18.16 -26.49
C MET A 139 -18.96 -18.64 -27.94
N ILE A 140 -17.84 -18.36 -28.60
CA ILE A 140 -17.62 -18.73 -30.01
C ILE A 140 -16.43 -19.69 -30.08
N VAL A 141 -16.68 -20.93 -30.49
CA VAL A 141 -15.63 -21.91 -30.80
C VAL A 141 -14.95 -21.53 -32.13
N HIS A 142 -13.63 -21.61 -32.17
CA HIS A 142 -12.86 -21.27 -33.37
C HIS A 142 -13.14 -22.27 -34.51
N ARG A 143 -13.43 -21.75 -35.71
CA ARG A 143 -13.66 -22.58 -36.91
C ARG A 143 -12.44 -23.43 -37.30
N ARG A 144 -11.22 -22.87 -37.17
CA ARG A 144 -9.96 -23.52 -37.56
C ARG A 144 -9.36 -24.43 -36.47
N ASN A 145 -9.63 -24.14 -35.19
CA ASN A 145 -9.15 -24.96 -34.07
C ASN A 145 -10.28 -25.17 -33.06
N LYS A 146 -10.98 -26.29 -33.20
CA LYS A 146 -12.16 -26.63 -32.38
C LYS A 146 -11.88 -26.74 -30.88
N LYS A 147 -10.61 -26.77 -30.45
CA LYS A 147 -10.21 -26.77 -29.03
C LYS A 147 -9.99 -25.37 -28.43
N LYS A 148 -10.41 -24.32 -29.13
CA LYS A 148 -10.29 -22.93 -28.67
C LYS A 148 -11.65 -22.26 -28.68
N ALA A 149 -11.95 -21.51 -27.63
CA ALA A 149 -13.14 -20.68 -27.54
C ALA A 149 -12.78 -19.22 -27.22
N ASN A 150 -13.52 -18.31 -27.83
CA ASN A 150 -13.52 -16.89 -27.47
C ASN A 150 -14.77 -16.62 -26.64
N LEU A 151 -14.60 -15.88 -25.56
CA LEU A 151 -15.68 -15.40 -24.71
C LEU A 151 -15.84 -13.89 -24.92
N SER A 152 -17.06 -13.45 -25.20
CA SER A 152 -17.39 -12.03 -25.32
C SER A 152 -18.57 -11.67 -24.43
N PHE A 153 -18.47 -10.55 -23.74
CA PHE A 153 -19.59 -9.92 -23.03
C PHE A 153 -19.89 -8.60 -23.70
N LYS A 154 -21.13 -8.43 -24.16
CA LYS A 154 -21.67 -7.18 -24.66
C LYS A 154 -22.58 -6.59 -23.60
N ILE A 155 -22.20 -5.43 -23.08
CA ILE A 155 -22.91 -4.71 -22.02
C ILE A 155 -23.67 -3.56 -22.67
N THR A 156 -24.97 -3.51 -22.42
CA THR A 156 -25.83 -2.36 -22.71
C THR A 156 -26.25 -1.78 -21.37
N ALA A 157 -25.55 -0.75 -20.91
CA ALA A 157 -25.72 -0.19 -19.56
C ALA A 157 -27.02 0.60 -19.43
N GLY A 158 -27.47 1.25 -20.52
CA GLY A 158 -28.64 2.13 -20.49
C GLY A 158 -28.42 3.41 -19.67
N GLU A 159 -29.50 4.05 -19.26
CA GLU A 159 -29.44 5.26 -18.43
C GLU A 159 -29.31 4.92 -16.94
N PRO A 160 -28.40 5.58 -16.21
CA PRO A 160 -28.19 5.31 -14.80
C PRO A 160 -29.36 5.84 -13.96
N TYR A 161 -29.50 5.28 -12.76
CA TYR A 161 -30.33 5.85 -11.72
C TYR A 161 -29.62 7.06 -11.11
N THR A 162 -30.35 8.15 -10.92
CA THR A 162 -29.81 9.38 -10.32
C THR A 162 -30.51 9.73 -9.00
N ILE A 163 -29.78 10.37 -8.10
CA ILE A 163 -30.29 10.80 -6.79
C ILE A 163 -31.18 12.03 -7.00
N ASN A 164 -32.48 11.91 -6.73
CA ASN A 164 -33.41 13.02 -6.83
C ASN A 164 -33.36 13.91 -5.58
N ARG A 165 -33.49 13.30 -4.40
CA ARG A 165 -33.46 14.01 -3.11
C ARG A 165 -32.65 13.23 -2.08
N ILE A 166 -31.94 13.96 -1.22
CA ILE A 166 -31.24 13.42 -0.06
C ILE A 166 -31.94 13.95 1.19
N SER A 167 -32.38 13.05 2.06
CA SER A 167 -32.99 13.34 3.36
C SER A 167 -32.09 12.78 4.47
N TYR A 168 -32.19 13.35 5.67
CA TYR A 168 -31.38 12.95 6.81
C TYR A 168 -32.28 12.56 7.98
N ASP A 169 -32.06 11.38 8.53
CA ASP A 169 -32.72 10.85 9.73
C ASP A 169 -31.66 10.66 10.82
N ILE A 170 -31.43 11.72 11.59
CA ILE A 170 -30.38 11.77 12.63
C ILE A 170 -31.08 12.17 13.93
N ILE A 171 -31.17 11.21 14.85
CA ILE A 171 -31.85 11.37 16.14
C ILE A 171 -31.03 12.26 17.08
N ASP A 172 -29.71 12.06 17.11
CA ASP A 172 -28.80 12.80 17.98
C ASP A 172 -28.59 14.24 17.45
N PRO A 173 -29.01 15.28 18.20
CA PRO A 173 -28.90 16.66 17.74
C PRO A 173 -27.46 17.15 17.60
N PHE A 174 -26.52 16.66 18.41
CA PHE A 174 -25.12 17.07 18.32
C PHE A 174 -24.44 16.48 17.08
N ILE A 175 -24.72 15.21 16.78
CA ILE A 175 -24.27 14.58 15.53
C ILE A 175 -24.90 15.26 14.32
N LYS A 176 -26.18 15.60 14.42
CA LYS A 176 -26.91 16.33 13.38
C LYS A 176 -26.20 17.64 13.04
N ASP A 177 -25.87 18.45 14.04
CA ASP A 177 -25.18 19.74 13.84
C ASP A 177 -23.80 19.56 13.19
N ILE A 178 -23.02 18.55 13.62
CA ILE A 178 -21.71 18.23 13.02
C ILE A 178 -21.86 17.88 11.54
N VAL A 179 -22.83 17.05 11.19
CA VAL A 179 -23.07 16.64 9.80
C VAL A 179 -23.50 17.83 8.95
N PHE A 180 -24.45 18.65 9.42
CA PHE A 180 -24.97 19.78 8.66
C PHE A 180 -23.93 20.87 8.42
N ALA A 181 -23.02 21.09 9.37
CA ALA A 181 -21.93 22.08 9.26
C ALA A 181 -20.96 21.80 8.09
N ASP A 182 -20.82 20.55 7.63
CA ASP A 182 -19.88 20.17 6.58
C ASP A 182 -20.55 19.60 5.31
N THR A 183 -21.86 19.80 5.16
CA THR A 183 -22.64 19.33 3.98
C THR A 183 -22.09 19.86 2.64
N VAL A 184 -21.44 21.03 2.63
CA VAL A 184 -20.80 21.61 1.44
C VAL A 184 -19.71 20.70 0.86
N LYS A 185 -19.02 19.92 1.71
CA LYS A 185 -17.97 18.97 1.30
C LYS A 185 -18.50 17.57 1.00
N SER A 186 -19.82 17.37 1.02
CA SER A 186 -20.42 16.07 0.74
C SER A 186 -20.03 15.58 -0.67
N LYS A 187 -19.70 14.28 -0.74
CA LYS A 187 -19.37 13.59 -1.99
C LYS A 187 -20.60 13.21 -2.81
N ILE A 188 -21.79 13.37 -2.23
CA ILE A 188 -23.07 13.02 -2.85
C ILE A 188 -23.97 14.24 -2.92
N LYS A 189 -24.60 14.44 -4.07
CA LYS A 189 -25.50 15.57 -4.32
C LYS A 189 -26.74 15.11 -5.08
N SER A 190 -27.81 15.89 -4.99
CA SER A 190 -28.95 15.73 -5.90
C SER A 190 -28.47 15.90 -7.35
N GLY A 191 -28.94 15.03 -8.23
CA GLY A 191 -28.51 14.90 -9.63
C GLY A 191 -27.35 13.92 -9.85
N ASP A 192 -26.60 13.52 -8.82
CA ASP A 192 -25.52 12.54 -8.99
C ASP A 192 -26.07 11.16 -9.39
N VAL A 193 -25.29 10.40 -10.16
CA VAL A 193 -25.53 8.96 -10.35
C VAL A 193 -25.54 8.26 -8.99
N PHE A 194 -26.51 7.38 -8.79
CA PHE A 194 -26.67 6.53 -7.61
C PHE A 194 -25.59 5.43 -7.60
N ASP A 195 -24.35 5.84 -7.30
CA ASP A 195 -23.16 4.98 -7.22
C ASP A 195 -22.89 4.61 -5.75
N LEU A 196 -22.96 3.30 -5.46
CA LEU A 196 -22.73 2.78 -4.12
C LEU A 196 -21.31 3.04 -3.61
N ASP A 197 -20.30 3.13 -4.49
CA ASP A 197 -18.95 3.51 -4.05
C ASP A 197 -18.92 4.94 -3.51
N LYS A 198 -19.63 5.89 -4.14
CA LYS A 198 -19.73 7.26 -3.63
C LYS A 198 -20.45 7.32 -2.29
N LEU A 199 -21.51 6.52 -2.10
CA LEU A 199 -22.21 6.42 -0.82
C LEU A 199 -21.32 5.88 0.29
N LEU A 200 -20.54 4.82 0.01
CA LEU A 200 -19.57 4.26 0.95
C LEU A 200 -18.48 5.27 1.30
N GLU A 201 -17.95 5.97 0.30
CA GLU A 201 -16.97 7.03 0.52
C GLU A 201 -17.51 8.18 1.37
N GLU A 202 -18.78 8.56 1.18
CA GLU A 202 -19.44 9.55 2.03
C GLU A 202 -19.64 9.03 3.46
N ARG A 203 -19.99 7.74 3.61
CA ARG A 203 -20.11 7.07 4.91
C ARG A 203 -18.82 7.17 5.73
N GLU A 204 -17.69 6.87 5.10
CA GLU A 204 -16.37 6.98 5.73
C GLU A 204 -16.01 8.43 6.04
N ARG A 205 -16.31 9.37 5.13
CA ARG A 205 -16.05 10.80 5.34
C ARG A 205 -16.82 11.34 6.54
N VAL A 206 -18.12 11.05 6.63
CA VAL A 206 -18.98 11.49 7.75
C VAL A 206 -18.56 10.82 9.05
N SER A 207 -18.25 9.52 9.03
CA SER A 207 -17.69 8.81 10.19
C SER A 207 -16.40 9.46 10.70
N HIS A 208 -15.48 9.79 9.80
CA HIS A 208 -14.23 10.47 10.15
C HIS A 208 -14.48 11.86 10.75
N LEU A 209 -15.40 12.65 10.17
CA LEU A 209 -15.78 13.97 10.69
C LEU A 209 -16.32 13.88 12.12
N ILE A 210 -17.22 12.92 12.38
CA ILE A 210 -17.81 12.69 13.70
C ILE A 210 -16.74 12.21 14.70
N ARG A 211 -15.89 11.26 14.31
CA ARG A 211 -14.79 10.77 15.14
C ARG A 211 -13.76 11.85 15.46
N ASN A 212 -13.53 12.80 14.56
CA ASN A 212 -12.69 13.98 14.81
C ASN A 212 -13.31 14.98 15.80
N SER A 213 -14.60 14.85 16.07
CA SER A 213 -15.36 15.72 16.97
C SER A 213 -15.58 15.08 18.36
N GLY A 214 -14.78 14.08 18.73
CA GLY A 214 -14.82 13.47 20.06
C GLY A 214 -15.51 12.10 20.17
N TYR A 215 -16.16 11.58 19.11
CA TYR A 215 -16.97 10.36 19.22
C TYR A 215 -16.17 9.09 18.86
N TYR A 216 -15.41 8.55 19.81
CA TYR A 216 -14.50 7.42 19.64
C TYR A 216 -15.19 6.14 19.14
N TYR A 217 -16.35 5.81 19.73
CA TYR A 217 -17.11 4.61 19.40
C TYR A 217 -17.92 4.71 18.11
N PHE A 218 -17.99 5.91 17.51
CA PHE A 218 -18.67 6.08 16.23
C PHE A 218 -17.91 5.36 15.12
N SER A 219 -18.65 4.69 14.24
CA SER A 219 -18.12 3.98 13.07
C SER A 219 -19.01 4.21 11.86
N SER A 220 -18.52 3.84 10.67
CA SER A 220 -19.33 3.96 9.47
C SER A 220 -20.55 3.02 9.48
N GLU A 221 -20.54 1.94 10.28
CA GLU A 221 -21.71 1.08 10.50
C GLU A 221 -22.86 1.77 11.23
N ASN A 222 -22.60 2.91 11.87
CA ASN A 222 -23.65 3.74 12.46
C ASN A 222 -24.41 4.58 11.42
N ILE A 223 -24.08 4.45 10.13
CA ILE A 223 -24.69 5.21 9.03
C ILE A 223 -25.28 4.23 8.01
N HIS A 224 -26.58 4.31 7.77
CA HIS A 224 -27.29 3.50 6.77
C HIS A 224 -27.94 4.40 5.73
N TYR A 225 -28.00 3.91 4.49
CA TYR A 225 -28.71 4.57 3.40
C TYR A 225 -29.94 3.77 3.01
N TYR A 226 -31.11 4.40 3.05
CA TYR A 226 -32.35 3.84 2.53
C TYR A 226 -32.66 4.50 1.19
N ALA A 227 -32.80 3.68 0.15
CA ALA A 227 -33.13 4.11 -1.20
C ALA A 227 -34.59 3.75 -1.50
N ASP A 228 -35.41 4.76 -1.72
CA ASP A 228 -36.79 4.60 -2.21
C ASP A 228 -36.80 4.78 -3.73
N THR A 229 -37.18 3.70 -4.42
CA THR A 229 -37.21 3.57 -5.88
C THR A 229 -38.64 3.45 -6.43
N ILE A 230 -39.68 3.75 -5.64
CA ILE A 230 -41.10 3.64 -6.06
C ILE A 230 -41.48 4.75 -7.06
N LEU A 231 -40.63 5.76 -7.24
CA LEU A 231 -40.83 6.84 -8.20
C LEU A 231 -40.77 6.36 -9.66
N SER A 232 -41.60 6.96 -10.52
CA SER A 232 -41.49 6.79 -11.97
C SER A 232 -40.23 7.49 -12.49
N GLY A 233 -39.47 6.79 -13.34
CA GLY A 233 -38.18 7.25 -13.87
C GLY A 233 -36.98 6.61 -13.17
N ASN A 234 -35.79 6.71 -13.77
CA ASN A 234 -34.54 6.19 -13.20
C ASN A 234 -34.03 7.12 -12.09
N VAL A 235 -34.83 7.31 -11.04
CA VAL A 235 -34.54 8.24 -9.94
C VAL A 235 -34.71 7.57 -8.58
N VAL A 236 -33.92 8.03 -7.61
CA VAL A 236 -33.90 7.48 -6.24
C VAL A 236 -34.01 8.60 -5.22
N ASN A 237 -34.90 8.45 -4.25
CA ASN A 237 -34.88 9.26 -3.03
C ASN A 237 -34.03 8.56 -1.98
N LEU A 238 -32.98 9.23 -1.51
CA LEU A 238 -32.03 8.71 -0.55
C LEU A 238 -32.33 9.28 0.84
N THR A 239 -32.34 8.42 1.87
CA THR A 239 -32.36 8.85 3.27
C THR A 239 -31.11 8.32 3.97
N MET A 240 -30.27 9.23 4.47
CA MET A 240 -29.13 8.90 5.32
C MET A 240 -29.60 8.85 6.78
N THR A 241 -29.61 7.67 7.37
CA THR A 241 -29.97 7.45 8.76
C THR A 241 -28.71 7.24 9.60
N ILE A 242 -28.61 7.93 10.75
CA ILE A 242 -27.52 7.72 11.71
C ILE A 242 -28.08 7.28 13.05
N LYS A 243 -27.64 6.11 13.53
CA LYS A 243 -28.07 5.49 14.80
C LYS A 243 -26.93 4.71 15.46
N LYS A 244 -27.00 4.53 16.79
CA LYS A 244 -26.06 3.68 17.52
C LYS A 244 -26.12 2.21 17.11
N SER A 245 -27.32 1.69 16.89
CA SER A 245 -27.52 0.32 16.43
C SER A 245 -28.70 0.25 15.46
N PHE A 246 -28.56 -0.60 14.45
CA PHE A 246 -29.63 -0.98 13.54
C PHE A 246 -30.17 -2.39 13.84
N GLU A 247 -29.75 -2.99 14.96
CA GLU A 247 -30.26 -4.29 15.43
C GLU A 247 -31.75 -4.18 15.81
N ALA A 248 -32.53 -5.22 15.51
CA ALA A 248 -33.98 -5.18 15.59
C ALA A 248 -34.54 -4.88 16.98
N ASP A 249 -33.85 -5.33 18.04
CA ASP A 249 -34.18 -5.11 19.45
C ASP A 249 -33.85 -3.68 19.92
N ARG A 250 -32.88 -3.02 19.28
CA ARG A 250 -32.41 -1.68 19.65
C ARG A 250 -32.83 -0.58 18.67
N TYR A 251 -33.41 -0.93 17.53
CA TYR A 251 -33.74 0.00 16.44
C TYR A 251 -34.66 1.16 16.84
N PHE A 252 -35.55 0.91 17.82
CA PHE A 252 -36.51 1.89 18.34
C PHE A 252 -35.97 2.72 19.50
N LEU A 253 -34.78 2.39 20.03
CA LEU A 253 -34.16 3.15 21.10
C LEU A 253 -33.58 4.44 20.53
N GLN A 254 -33.97 5.58 21.13
CA GLN A 254 -33.44 6.89 20.79
C GLN A 254 -32.15 7.17 21.57
N GLU A 255 -31.12 6.35 21.32
CA GLU A 255 -29.83 6.50 22.00
C GLU A 255 -29.00 7.63 21.37
N ILE A 256 -28.45 8.50 22.22
CA ILE A 256 -27.52 9.57 21.84
C ILE A 256 -26.07 9.11 22.02
N PHE A 257 -25.18 9.56 21.15
CA PHE A 257 -23.76 9.25 21.20
C PHE A 257 -23.09 10.03 22.34
N THR A 258 -22.21 9.34 23.08
CA THR A 258 -21.39 9.99 24.11
C THR A 258 -20.13 10.51 23.46
N ARG A 259 -19.77 11.77 23.75
CA ARG A 259 -18.48 12.33 23.35
C ARG A 259 -17.41 11.91 24.36
N GLN A 260 -16.25 11.48 23.87
CA GLN A 260 -15.12 11.05 24.67
C GLN A 260 -14.01 12.11 24.72
N THR A 261 -13.49 12.33 25.92
CA THR A 261 -12.34 13.18 26.22
C THR A 261 -11.19 12.32 26.72
N ILE A 262 -9.97 12.66 26.32
CA ILE A 262 -8.76 11.95 26.74
C ILE A 262 -8.41 12.36 28.16
N LYS A 263 -8.39 11.38 29.07
CA LYS A 263 -8.09 11.59 30.49
C LYS A 263 -6.61 11.42 30.79
N ASN A 264 -6.00 10.33 30.32
CA ASN A 264 -4.59 10.04 30.54
C ASN A 264 -3.93 9.55 29.25
N VAL A 265 -2.64 9.83 29.10
CA VAL A 265 -1.81 9.32 28.00
C VAL A 265 -0.67 8.49 28.57
N TYR A 266 -0.80 7.17 28.49
CA TYR A 266 0.21 6.19 28.87
C TYR A 266 1.07 5.80 27.68
N VAL A 267 2.40 5.81 27.85
CA VAL A 267 3.34 5.38 26.81
C VAL A 267 4.21 4.24 27.31
N TYR A 268 3.98 3.04 26.77
CA TYR A 268 4.77 1.85 27.07
C TYR A 268 6.06 1.88 26.25
N CYS A 269 7.15 2.30 26.90
CA CYS A 269 8.48 2.37 26.32
C CYS A 269 9.19 1.01 26.41
N ASN A 270 9.99 0.69 25.39
CA ASN A 270 10.65 -0.62 25.27
C ASN A 270 9.65 -1.80 25.27
N PHE A 271 8.45 -1.59 24.73
CA PHE A 271 7.35 -2.54 24.83
C PHE A 271 7.68 -3.91 24.21
N ASN A 272 7.58 -4.96 25.01
CA ASN A 272 7.75 -6.34 24.59
C ASN A 272 6.40 -7.04 24.41
N ARG A 273 5.93 -7.08 23.15
CA ARG A 273 4.65 -7.70 22.78
C ARG A 273 4.55 -9.18 23.18
N GLY A 274 5.65 -9.93 23.13
CA GLY A 274 5.66 -11.35 23.47
C GLY A 274 5.40 -11.59 24.95
N ARG A 275 6.13 -10.87 25.82
CA ARG A 275 5.92 -10.94 27.28
C ARG A 275 4.55 -10.43 27.67
N PHE A 276 4.11 -9.31 27.10
CA PHE A 276 2.78 -8.76 27.39
C PHE A 276 1.63 -9.72 27.04
N ALA A 277 1.77 -10.50 25.97
CA ALA A 277 0.73 -11.46 25.54
C ALA A 277 0.66 -12.71 26.44
N VAL A 278 1.79 -13.17 26.98
CA VAL A 278 1.87 -14.42 27.76
C VAL A 278 1.72 -14.17 29.26
N GLU A 279 2.29 -13.08 29.78
CA GLU A 279 2.43 -12.81 31.22
C GLU A 279 2.10 -11.35 31.59
N LYS A 280 0.97 -10.84 31.08
CA LYS A 280 0.55 -9.43 31.22
C LYS A 280 0.73 -8.86 32.63
N GLU A 281 0.19 -9.51 33.66
CA GLU A 281 0.22 -9.00 35.03
C GLU A 281 1.63 -8.93 35.61
N ALA A 282 2.45 -9.97 35.38
CA ALA A 282 3.84 -10.00 35.82
C ALA A 282 4.65 -8.92 35.09
N TYR A 283 4.44 -8.77 33.77
CA TYR A 283 5.09 -7.74 32.96
C TYR A 283 4.76 -6.33 33.42
N LEU A 284 3.49 -6.02 33.70
CA LEU A 284 3.08 -4.69 34.18
C LEU A 284 3.75 -4.31 35.51
N LYS A 285 4.03 -5.29 36.38
CA LYS A 285 4.74 -5.07 37.65
C LYS A 285 6.24 -4.80 37.48
N THR A 286 6.84 -5.13 36.34
CA THR A 286 8.26 -4.84 36.07
C THR A 286 8.48 -3.44 35.49
N LEU A 287 7.42 -2.69 35.21
CA LEU A 287 7.52 -1.38 34.58
C LEU A 287 7.79 -0.30 35.61
N ASP A 288 8.81 0.51 35.36
CA ASP A 288 9.04 1.75 36.09
C ASP A 288 8.21 2.88 35.48
N THR A 289 7.74 3.80 36.31
CA THR A 289 6.93 4.95 35.86
C THR A 289 7.77 6.22 35.84
N VAL A 290 7.74 6.94 34.71
CA VAL A 290 8.35 8.26 34.55
C VAL A 290 7.28 9.25 34.10
N TYR A 291 7.02 10.26 34.91
CA TYR A 291 6.13 11.36 34.57
C TYR A 291 6.90 12.42 33.79
N TYR A 292 6.37 12.83 32.64
CA TYR A 292 6.96 13.89 31.82
C TYR A 292 5.84 14.71 31.16
N GLU A 293 5.63 15.93 31.67
CA GLU A 293 4.55 16.82 31.23
C GLU A 293 3.18 16.11 31.30
N ASN A 294 2.45 15.98 30.20
CA ASN A 294 1.15 15.28 30.14
C ASN A 294 1.26 13.77 29.84
N LEU A 295 2.48 13.22 29.80
CA LEU A 295 2.73 11.80 29.52
C LEU A 295 3.09 11.02 30.77
N THR A 296 2.51 9.83 30.90
CA THR A 296 2.92 8.81 31.87
C THR A 296 3.67 7.72 31.11
N LEU A 297 5.01 7.73 31.18
CA LEU A 297 5.84 6.74 30.51
C LEU A 297 5.99 5.50 31.41
N LEU A 298 5.62 4.34 30.90
CA LEU A 298 5.79 3.04 31.54
C LEU A 298 6.95 2.33 30.86
N VAL A 299 8.05 2.12 31.58
CA VAL A 299 9.34 1.73 31.00
C VAL A 299 9.76 0.34 31.46
N ASP A 300 10.00 -0.55 30.51
CA ASP A 300 10.65 -1.83 30.78
C ASP A 300 12.18 -1.63 30.82
N GLY A 301 12.73 -1.60 32.03
CA GLY A 301 14.15 -1.37 32.30
C GLY A 301 14.59 0.07 31.99
N LYS A 302 15.66 0.23 31.20
CA LYS A 302 16.25 1.55 30.96
C LYS A 302 15.58 2.28 29.80
N LEU A 303 15.16 3.51 30.03
CA LEU A 303 14.63 4.38 28.98
C LEU A 303 15.69 4.65 27.89
N THR A 304 15.38 4.25 26.66
CA THR A 304 16.31 4.27 25.52
C THR A 304 16.26 5.58 24.72
N ILE A 305 15.14 6.29 24.77
CA ILE A 305 14.87 7.54 24.05
C ILE A 305 14.47 8.64 25.03
N LYS A 306 14.84 9.89 24.78
CA LYS A 306 14.47 11.03 25.63
C LYS A 306 12.94 11.24 25.61
N PRO A 307 12.28 11.44 26.78
CA PRO A 307 10.83 11.71 26.87
C PRO A 307 10.36 12.82 25.93
N LYS A 308 11.13 13.90 25.84
CA LYS A 308 10.84 15.05 24.98
C LYS A 308 10.63 14.68 23.49
N VAL A 309 11.31 13.65 22.98
CA VAL A 309 11.14 13.21 21.60
C VAL A 309 9.80 12.50 21.40
N ILE A 310 9.37 11.71 22.38
CA ILE A 310 8.05 11.08 22.37
C ILE A 310 6.96 12.15 22.43
N LEU A 311 7.11 13.12 23.34
CA LEU A 311 6.18 14.24 23.47
C LEU A 311 6.05 15.05 22.17
N GLN A 312 7.18 15.39 21.55
CA GLN A 312 7.22 16.10 20.26
C GLN A 312 6.58 15.32 19.10
N ALA A 313 6.50 13.98 19.23
CA ALA A 313 5.87 13.10 18.26
C ALA A 313 4.41 12.71 18.62
N ASN A 314 3.89 13.17 19.76
CA ASN A 314 2.56 12.87 20.25
C ASN A 314 1.61 14.08 20.14
N TYR A 315 0.48 13.88 19.48
CA TYR A 315 -0.58 14.89 19.26
C TYR A 315 -1.83 14.59 20.07
N ILE A 316 -1.84 13.48 20.82
CA ILE A 316 -2.95 13.14 21.72
C ILE A 316 -2.67 13.84 23.06
N GLU A 317 -3.53 14.77 23.47
CA GLU A 317 -3.32 15.55 24.68
C GLU A 317 -4.40 15.25 25.74
N THR A 318 -3.98 15.20 26.99
CA THR A 318 -4.89 15.09 28.14
C THR A 318 -5.81 16.32 28.22
N GLY A 319 -7.11 16.07 28.40
CA GLY A 319 -8.15 17.09 28.50
C GLY A 319 -8.79 17.46 27.16
N GLU A 320 -8.25 17.01 26.04
CA GLU A 320 -8.84 17.24 24.71
C GLU A 320 -9.86 16.15 24.34
N ASP A 321 -10.86 16.52 23.53
CA ASP A 321 -11.77 15.57 22.93
C ASP A 321 -11.02 14.59 22.01
N TYR A 322 -11.49 13.35 21.93
CA TYR A 322 -10.92 12.35 21.04
C TYR A 322 -10.92 12.87 19.59
N ASN A 323 -9.77 12.78 18.94
CA ASN A 323 -9.62 13.19 17.56
C ASN A 323 -8.81 12.14 16.80
N VAL A 324 -9.42 11.52 15.77
CA VAL A 324 -8.78 10.43 15.03
C VAL A 324 -7.57 10.92 14.20
N ASP A 325 -7.58 12.17 13.72
CA ASP A 325 -6.41 12.76 13.05
C ASP A 325 -5.20 12.86 13.99
N ASN A 326 -5.40 13.27 15.25
CA ASN A 326 -4.33 13.31 16.25
C ASN A 326 -3.73 11.90 16.49
N VAL A 327 -4.56 10.84 16.46
CA VAL A 327 -4.08 9.45 16.57
C VAL A 327 -3.21 9.06 15.37
N VAL A 328 -3.70 9.32 14.15
CA VAL A 328 -2.99 8.99 12.91
C VAL A 328 -1.68 9.78 12.82
N GLN A 329 -1.68 11.06 13.16
CA GLN A 329 -0.50 11.91 13.18
C GLN A 329 0.53 11.44 14.21
N THR A 330 0.09 11.07 15.41
CA THR A 330 0.94 10.50 16.46
C THR A 330 1.62 9.22 15.99
N GLN A 331 0.84 8.29 15.42
CA GLN A 331 1.37 7.02 14.91
C GLN A 331 2.38 7.24 13.78
N LYS A 332 2.07 8.14 12.84
CA LYS A 332 2.93 8.49 11.70
C LYS A 332 4.24 9.14 12.17
N HIS A 333 4.17 10.12 13.07
CA HIS A 333 5.35 10.84 13.55
C HIS A 333 6.27 9.92 14.36
N LEU A 334 5.73 9.18 15.33
CA LEU A 334 6.51 8.20 16.11
C LEU A 334 7.17 7.14 15.22
N SER A 335 6.45 6.64 14.20
CA SER A 335 7.00 5.68 13.23
C SER A 335 8.10 6.30 12.35
N SER A 336 7.98 7.59 12.02
CA SER A 336 8.97 8.32 11.22
C SER A 336 10.30 8.54 11.94
N LEU A 337 10.33 8.46 13.27
CA LEU A 337 11.57 8.52 14.07
C LEU A 337 12.48 7.31 13.84
N LYS A 338 11.97 6.24 13.21
CA LYS A 338 12.71 5.00 12.93
C LYS A 338 13.36 4.33 14.16
N GLN A 339 12.85 4.61 15.36
CA GLN A 339 13.27 3.98 16.63
C GLN A 339 12.42 2.77 17.00
N PHE A 340 11.24 2.66 16.39
CA PHE A 340 10.24 1.70 16.78
C PHE A 340 9.93 0.82 15.57
N LYS A 341 10.02 -0.50 15.77
CA LYS A 341 9.56 -1.49 14.78
C LYS A 341 8.04 -1.60 14.74
N GLY A 342 7.36 -1.12 15.79
CA GLY A 342 5.91 -1.08 15.88
C GLY A 342 5.45 0.02 16.83
N VAL A 343 4.48 0.80 16.36
CA VAL A 343 3.73 1.80 17.13
C VAL A 343 2.27 1.40 17.08
N ASN A 344 1.68 1.12 18.24
CA ASN A 344 0.28 0.75 18.38
C ASN A 344 -0.38 1.68 19.40
N ILE A 345 -1.52 2.28 19.05
CA ILE A 345 -2.25 3.19 19.91
C ILE A 345 -3.61 2.56 20.18
N GLN A 346 -3.95 2.41 21.46
CA GLN A 346 -5.22 1.83 21.90
C GLN A 346 -5.87 2.77 22.91
N PHE A 347 -7.19 2.72 23.00
CA PHE A 347 -7.94 3.46 24.00
C PHE A 347 -8.70 2.48 24.86
N SER A 348 -8.77 2.76 26.16
CA SER A 348 -9.62 2.05 27.11
C SER A 348 -10.48 3.07 27.86
N GLU A 349 -11.65 2.64 28.32
CA GLU A 349 -12.43 3.43 29.26
C GLU A 349 -11.62 3.71 30.52
N SER A 350 -11.62 4.97 30.98
CA SER A 350 -10.87 5.34 32.17
C SER A 350 -11.57 4.75 33.41
N PRO A 351 -10.87 3.94 34.22
CA PRO A 351 -11.46 3.30 35.40
C PRO A 351 -11.77 4.30 36.51
N GLU A 352 -11.24 5.52 36.44
CA GLU A 352 -11.53 6.62 37.38
C GLU A 352 -12.96 7.13 37.26
N TYR A 353 -13.61 6.89 36.12
CA TYR A 353 -14.99 7.29 35.94
C TYR A 353 -15.93 6.35 36.68
N VAL A 354 -16.57 6.88 37.72
CA VAL A 354 -17.65 6.19 38.42
C VAL A 354 -18.94 6.48 37.67
N LYS A 355 -19.39 5.51 36.87
CA LYS A 355 -20.63 5.59 36.10
C LYS A 355 -21.83 5.81 37.04
N ASN A 356 -22.56 6.91 36.87
CA ASN A 356 -23.83 7.09 37.56
C ASN A 356 -24.96 6.38 36.78
N ALA A 357 -26.10 6.14 37.44
CA ALA A 357 -27.25 5.48 36.82
C ALA A 357 -27.80 6.21 35.57
N TRP A 358 -27.46 7.47 35.39
CA TRP A 358 -27.92 8.35 34.30
C TRP A 358 -26.95 8.43 33.12
N ASP A 359 -25.73 7.91 33.28
CA ASP A 359 -24.70 8.01 32.27
C ASP A 359 -24.82 6.86 31.27
N ALA A 360 -24.97 7.18 29.99
CA ALA A 360 -25.08 6.15 28.94
C ALA A 360 -23.77 5.35 28.82
N GLU A 361 -22.64 6.05 28.71
CA GLU A 361 -21.30 5.49 28.50
C GLU A 361 -20.25 6.32 29.24
N ASN A 362 -19.05 5.78 29.40
CA ASN A 362 -17.92 6.49 29.98
C ASN A 362 -17.45 7.61 29.02
N PRO A 363 -17.45 8.89 29.45
CA PRO A 363 -16.98 10.01 28.63
C PRO A 363 -15.45 10.12 28.65
N TRP A 364 -14.73 9.34 29.45
CA TRP A 364 -13.28 9.43 29.61
C TRP A 364 -12.57 8.22 29.02
N LEU A 365 -11.55 8.50 28.21
CA LEU A 365 -10.66 7.49 27.64
C LEU A 365 -9.24 7.68 28.14
N ASP A 366 -8.59 6.56 28.47
CA ASP A 366 -7.15 6.50 28.63
C ASP A 366 -6.52 6.04 27.31
N ALA A 367 -5.55 6.80 26.81
CA ALA A 367 -4.77 6.48 25.62
C ALA A 367 -3.53 5.65 26.00
N HIS A 368 -3.30 4.54 25.30
CA HIS A 368 -2.19 3.62 25.51
C HIS A 368 -1.35 3.52 24.24
N ILE A 369 -0.17 4.12 24.26
CA ILE A 369 0.79 4.14 23.16
C ILE A 369 1.87 3.09 23.43
N PHE A 370 1.86 2.01 22.66
CA PHE A 370 2.85 0.92 22.77
C PHE A 370 4.00 1.12 21.78
N LEU A 371 5.21 1.32 22.30
CA LEU A 371 6.42 1.56 21.52
C LEU A 371 7.35 0.36 21.59
N SER A 372 7.31 -0.48 20.56
CA SER A 372 8.24 -1.60 20.41
C SER A 372 9.52 -1.15 19.73
N ASN A 373 10.65 -1.18 20.44
CA ASN A 373 11.93 -0.75 19.91
C ASN A 373 12.45 -1.63 18.78
N THR A 374 13.17 -0.99 17.86
CA THR A 374 14.06 -1.65 16.90
C THR A 374 15.44 -1.89 17.51
N LEU A 375 16.30 -2.64 16.79
CA LEU A 375 17.71 -2.75 17.15
C LEU A 375 18.40 -1.39 16.95
N ARG A 376 19.02 -0.87 18.01
CA ARG A 376 19.70 0.43 17.97
C ARG A 376 20.83 0.48 16.95
N GLN A 377 21.53 -0.63 16.75
CA GLN A 377 22.66 -0.72 15.84
C GLN A 377 22.45 -1.86 14.85
N GLY A 378 22.92 -1.67 13.63
CA GLY A 378 22.87 -2.70 12.59
C GLY A 378 23.96 -2.50 11.55
N TYR A 379 24.29 -3.57 10.86
CA TYR A 379 25.17 -3.55 9.70
C TYR A 379 24.48 -4.23 8.53
N SER A 380 24.76 -3.77 7.31
CA SER A 380 24.27 -4.39 6.07
C SER A 380 25.39 -4.46 5.05
N ILE A 381 25.48 -5.59 4.36
CA ILE A 381 26.40 -5.82 3.25
C ILE A 381 25.53 -6.08 2.02
N THR A 382 25.67 -5.25 0.99
CA THR A 382 24.96 -5.40 -0.28
C THR A 382 25.95 -5.53 -1.42
N ALA A 383 25.65 -6.45 -2.33
CA ALA A 383 26.37 -6.62 -3.59
C ALA A 383 25.43 -6.25 -4.74
N GLU A 384 25.87 -5.36 -5.62
CA GLU A 384 25.08 -4.83 -6.73
C GLU A 384 25.80 -5.12 -8.05
N GLY A 385 25.07 -5.70 -9.00
CA GLY A 385 25.53 -5.83 -10.39
C GLY A 385 24.85 -4.74 -11.23
N THR A 386 25.63 -3.96 -11.96
CA THR A 386 25.14 -2.90 -12.83
C THR A 386 25.40 -3.24 -14.29
N ASN A 387 24.44 -2.91 -15.15
CA ASN A 387 24.57 -2.98 -16.60
C ASN A 387 23.95 -1.71 -17.19
N SER A 388 24.78 -0.70 -17.45
CA SER A 388 24.34 0.60 -17.99
C SER A 388 25.10 0.90 -19.26
N SER A 389 24.39 1.03 -20.39
CA SER A 389 24.98 1.40 -21.69
C SER A 389 26.13 0.50 -22.16
N GLY A 390 26.07 -0.80 -21.85
CA GLY A 390 27.14 -1.75 -22.18
C GLY A 390 28.28 -1.81 -21.17
N ASN A 391 28.23 -0.98 -20.11
CA ASN A 391 29.18 -1.02 -19.00
C ASN A 391 28.69 -1.99 -17.94
N TYR A 392 29.49 -3.01 -17.68
CA TYR A 392 29.23 -3.99 -16.63
C TYR A 392 29.98 -3.59 -15.37
N GLY A 393 29.28 -3.48 -14.25
CA GLY A 393 29.89 -3.16 -12.98
C GLY A 393 29.45 -4.09 -11.86
N VAL A 394 30.31 -4.22 -10.86
CA VAL A 394 30.01 -4.87 -9.59
C VAL A 394 30.38 -3.90 -8.48
N ALA A 395 29.46 -3.66 -7.56
CA ALA A 395 29.68 -2.82 -6.39
C ALA A 395 29.39 -3.62 -5.11
N GLY A 396 30.26 -3.46 -4.12
CA GLY A 396 30.02 -3.85 -2.75
C GLY A 396 29.76 -2.63 -1.90
N VAL A 397 28.75 -2.68 -1.04
CA VAL A 397 28.43 -1.61 -0.09
C VAL A 397 28.30 -2.20 1.30
N ILE A 398 29.08 -1.68 2.23
CA ILE A 398 28.98 -1.99 3.66
C ILE A 398 28.40 -0.76 4.34
N THR A 399 27.31 -0.91 5.07
CA THR A 399 26.70 0.17 5.85
C THR A 399 26.61 -0.22 7.31
N TYR A 400 27.15 0.60 8.19
CA TYR A 400 26.89 0.58 9.62
C TYR A 400 25.88 1.69 9.96
N GLN A 401 24.91 1.39 10.81
CA GLN A 401 23.92 2.36 11.28
C GLN A 401 23.73 2.28 12.80
N ASN A 402 23.60 3.44 13.42
CA ASN A 402 23.13 3.61 14.79
C ASN A 402 21.91 4.54 14.76
N GLN A 403 20.74 4.00 15.07
CA GLN A 403 19.48 4.72 14.91
C GLN A 403 19.22 5.69 16.06
N ASN A 404 19.96 5.65 17.17
CA ASN A 404 19.71 6.50 18.33
C ASN A 404 21.00 6.97 18.99
N LEU A 405 21.84 7.71 18.26
CA LEU A 405 23.21 8.00 18.72
C LEU A 405 23.21 8.76 20.07
N PHE A 406 22.41 9.82 20.20
CA PHE A 406 22.36 10.67 21.41
C PHE A 406 21.05 10.55 22.21
N ARG A 407 20.30 9.46 21.99
CA ARG A 407 18.97 9.18 22.58
C ARG A 407 17.86 10.12 22.13
N GLY A 408 18.11 10.99 21.16
CA GLY A 408 17.14 11.93 20.60
C GLY A 408 16.57 11.50 19.24
N ALA A 409 16.61 10.19 18.93
CA ALA A 409 16.29 9.62 17.62
C ALA A 409 17.20 10.11 16.48
N GLU A 410 18.45 10.46 16.79
CA GLU A 410 19.46 10.79 15.80
C GLU A 410 19.99 9.54 15.10
N MET A 411 19.99 9.56 13.77
CA MET A 411 20.50 8.48 12.94
C MET A 411 21.91 8.78 12.49
N PHE A 412 22.85 7.98 12.94
CA PHE A 412 24.22 7.98 12.45
C PHE A 412 24.43 6.80 11.50
N SER A 413 25.05 7.04 10.36
CA SER A 413 25.42 5.98 9.42
C SER A 413 26.80 6.20 8.83
N THR A 414 27.55 5.11 8.71
CA THR A 414 28.80 5.04 7.97
C THR A 414 28.61 4.07 6.81
N LYS A 415 28.88 4.52 5.60
CA LYS A 415 28.75 3.72 4.38
C LYS A 415 30.10 3.66 3.68
N LEU A 416 30.48 2.47 3.27
CA LEU A 416 31.69 2.21 2.52
C LEU A 416 31.30 1.54 1.21
N THR A 417 31.56 2.21 0.10
CA THR A 417 31.30 1.68 -1.24
C THR A 417 32.61 1.37 -1.95
N GLY A 418 32.72 0.18 -2.52
CA GLY A 418 33.78 -0.18 -3.44
C GLY A 418 33.15 -0.73 -4.72
N SER A 419 33.55 -0.24 -5.89
CA SER A 419 33.01 -0.73 -7.15
C SER A 419 34.08 -0.91 -8.23
N PHE A 420 33.84 -1.87 -9.12
CA PHE A 420 34.60 -2.08 -10.33
C PHE A 420 33.66 -2.03 -11.53
N GLN A 421 34.03 -1.30 -12.56
CA GLN A 421 33.25 -1.20 -13.80
C GLN A 421 34.14 -1.47 -15.02
N THR A 422 33.55 -2.07 -16.05
CA THR A 422 34.15 -2.22 -17.37
C THR A 422 33.47 -1.21 -18.28
N LEU A 423 34.20 -0.20 -18.74
CA LEU A 423 33.69 0.73 -19.74
C LEU A 423 33.87 0.13 -21.14
N ALA A 424 32.79 0.12 -21.94
CA ALA A 424 32.91 -0.17 -23.37
C ALA A 424 33.56 1.04 -24.06
N GLY A 425 34.84 0.92 -24.42
CA GLY A 425 35.53 1.92 -25.24
C GLY A 425 35.10 1.86 -26.71
N ASP A 426 35.18 2.99 -27.40
CA ASP A 426 34.78 3.19 -28.80
C ASP A 426 35.93 2.94 -29.82
N ASP A 427 37.03 2.28 -29.40
CA ASP A 427 38.22 2.12 -30.24
C ASP A 427 38.35 0.73 -30.89
N GLU A 428 38.44 0.72 -32.23
CA GLU A 428 38.47 -0.45 -33.11
C GLU A 428 39.75 -1.32 -33.04
N ILE A 429 40.78 -0.99 -32.25
CA ILE A 429 42.05 -1.74 -32.25
C ILE A 429 42.69 -1.72 -30.84
N GLY A 430 42.25 -2.60 -29.94
CA GLY A 430 42.92 -2.82 -28.64
C GLY A 430 42.16 -3.76 -27.73
N GLU A 431 42.86 -4.60 -26.96
CA GLU A 431 42.27 -5.57 -26.01
C GLU A 431 41.24 -4.91 -25.08
N LYS A 432 40.03 -5.47 -25.00
CA LYS A 432 39.04 -5.10 -23.99
C LYS A 432 39.61 -5.38 -22.59
N GLN A 433 40.13 -4.35 -21.92
CA GLN A 433 40.50 -4.46 -20.51
C GLN A 433 39.22 -4.60 -19.68
N LEU A 434 38.99 -5.81 -19.16
CA LEU A 434 37.94 -6.09 -18.19
C LEU A 434 38.27 -5.36 -16.87
N LEU A 435 37.30 -4.69 -16.26
CA LEU A 435 37.41 -3.97 -14.97
C LEU A 435 38.42 -2.81 -14.96
N ASN A 436 38.30 -1.88 -15.91
CA ASN A 436 39.21 -0.73 -16.07
C ASN A 436 38.85 0.51 -15.22
N THR A 437 37.80 0.44 -14.41
CA THR A 437 37.35 1.53 -13.53
C THR A 437 37.23 1.02 -12.11
N PHE A 438 37.86 1.71 -11.17
CA PHE A 438 37.73 1.46 -9.74
C PHE A 438 37.14 2.69 -9.04
N GLU A 439 36.20 2.45 -8.13
CA GLU A 439 35.66 3.51 -7.28
C GLU A 439 35.68 3.10 -5.81
N PHE A 440 36.09 4.03 -4.96
CA PHE A 440 36.05 3.90 -3.51
C PHE A 440 35.38 5.13 -2.90
N GLY A 441 34.35 4.89 -2.08
CA GLY A 441 33.49 5.95 -1.54
C GLY A 441 33.11 5.74 -0.08
N PRO A 442 33.91 6.21 0.90
CA PRO A 442 33.46 6.33 2.29
C PRO A 442 32.54 7.55 2.48
N GLU A 443 31.47 7.33 3.24
CA GLU A 443 30.47 8.34 3.59
C GLU A 443 30.10 8.21 5.07
N ILE A 444 30.01 9.34 5.76
CA ILE A 444 29.51 9.48 7.12
C ILE A 444 28.34 10.44 7.08
N ARG A 445 27.24 10.06 7.72
CA ARG A 445 26.02 10.85 7.77
C ARG A 445 25.43 10.84 9.17
N LEU A 446 24.92 11.99 9.60
CA LEU A 446 24.23 12.20 10.85
C LEU A 446 22.94 13.00 10.60
N ASP A 447 21.81 12.37 10.84
CA ASP A 447 20.49 12.96 10.69
C ASP A 447 19.86 13.21 12.07
N PHE A 448 19.44 14.45 12.31
CA PHE A 448 18.70 14.85 13.51
C PHE A 448 17.21 15.06 13.16
N PRO A 449 16.25 14.56 13.96
CA PRO A 449 14.82 14.75 13.75
C PRO A 449 14.32 16.10 14.30
N LYS A 450 15.13 17.15 14.13
CA LYS A 450 14.86 18.54 14.54
C LYS A 450 15.75 19.48 13.75
N LEU A 451 15.43 20.78 13.72
CA LEU A 451 16.43 21.76 13.25
C LEU A 451 17.44 22.03 14.36
N MET A 452 18.73 22.00 14.01
CA MET A 452 19.81 22.49 14.87
C MET A 452 19.85 24.02 14.83
N LEU A 453 18.80 24.67 15.35
CA LEU A 453 18.69 26.13 15.49
C LEU A 453 18.41 26.49 16.96
N PRO A 454 18.89 27.64 17.46
CA PRO A 454 18.88 27.97 18.89
C PRO A 454 17.48 28.13 19.50
N LEU A 455 16.42 28.31 18.71
CA LEU A 455 15.05 28.46 19.21
C LEU A 455 14.07 27.75 18.29
N GLN A 456 13.50 26.63 18.76
CA GLN A 456 12.37 25.96 18.11
C GLN A 456 11.28 25.67 19.12
N SER A 457 10.05 26.08 18.82
CA SER A 457 8.90 25.69 19.62
C SER A 457 8.54 24.23 19.35
N GLU A 458 8.02 23.54 20.36
CA GLU A 458 7.47 22.19 20.21
C GLU A 458 6.38 22.15 19.12
N ARG A 459 5.54 23.18 19.09
CA ARG A 459 4.51 23.38 18.07
C ARG A 459 5.07 23.40 16.66
N PHE A 460 6.25 23.99 16.44
CA PHE A 460 6.91 23.97 15.14
C PHE A 460 7.32 22.54 14.74
N ILE A 461 7.89 21.77 15.66
CA ILE A 461 8.33 20.38 15.43
C ILE A 461 7.13 19.49 15.11
N LYS A 462 6.07 19.55 15.93
CA LYS A 462 4.80 18.85 15.69
C LYS A 462 4.24 19.19 14.29
N ARG A 463 4.21 20.47 13.90
CA ARG A 463 3.57 20.87 12.64
C ARG A 463 4.37 20.60 11.37
N HIS A 464 5.71 20.66 11.44
CA HIS A 464 6.55 20.69 10.24
C HIS A 464 7.47 19.47 10.09
N ASN A 465 7.54 18.59 11.10
CA ASN A 465 8.44 17.43 11.16
C ASN A 465 9.85 17.72 10.57
N PRO A 466 10.58 18.67 11.18
CA PRO A 466 11.84 19.15 10.64
C PRO A 466 12.99 18.15 10.82
N SER A 467 13.98 18.20 9.93
CA SER A 467 15.22 17.44 10.06
C SER A 467 16.46 18.30 9.76
N THR A 468 17.56 18.01 10.43
CA THR A 468 18.90 18.48 10.07
C THR A 468 19.72 17.31 9.55
N ASN A 469 20.36 17.47 8.40
CA ASN A 469 21.19 16.45 7.77
C ASN A 469 22.62 16.97 7.70
N ILE A 470 23.56 16.21 8.24
CA ILE A 470 25.00 16.50 8.16
C ILE A 470 25.66 15.31 7.50
N GLY A 471 26.43 15.54 6.44
CA GLY A 471 27.07 14.48 5.67
C GLY A 471 28.48 14.86 5.25
N LEU A 472 29.41 13.91 5.37
CA LEU A 472 30.76 13.99 4.84
C LEU A 472 30.97 12.78 3.94
N SER A 473 31.33 12.99 2.68
CA SER A 473 31.64 11.90 1.76
C SER A 473 32.92 12.18 0.99
N PHE A 474 33.70 11.15 0.76
CA PHE A 474 34.88 11.20 -0.09
C PHE A 474 34.70 10.14 -1.16
N ASN A 475 34.88 10.50 -2.43
CA ASN A 475 34.78 9.59 -3.56
C ASN A 475 36.06 9.69 -4.38
N HIS A 476 36.75 8.57 -4.53
CA HIS A 476 37.91 8.42 -5.39
C HIS A 476 37.53 7.47 -6.52
N GLN A 477 37.60 7.98 -7.75
CA GLN A 477 37.32 7.24 -8.96
C GLN A 477 38.58 7.25 -9.81
N ASP A 478 39.07 6.07 -10.14
CA ASP A 478 40.20 5.89 -11.04
C ASP A 478 39.71 5.19 -12.30
N ARG A 479 39.83 5.88 -13.43
CA ARG A 479 39.46 5.41 -14.76
C ARG A 479 40.64 5.55 -15.70
N HIS A 480 40.61 4.80 -16.80
CA HIS A 480 41.66 4.86 -17.81
C HIS A 480 41.85 6.25 -18.43
N ASP A 481 40.78 7.03 -18.57
CA ASP A 481 40.77 8.36 -19.18
C ASP A 481 41.04 9.49 -18.18
N TYR A 482 40.69 9.30 -16.90
CA TYR A 482 40.93 10.30 -15.86
C TYR A 482 40.90 9.69 -14.44
N THR A 483 41.58 10.35 -13.51
CA THR A 483 41.41 10.11 -12.07
C THR A 483 40.68 11.29 -11.45
N ARG A 484 39.63 11.03 -10.67
CA ARG A 484 38.82 12.05 -9.98
C ARG A 484 38.76 11.76 -8.50
N THR A 485 39.04 12.77 -7.70
CA THR A 485 38.84 12.74 -6.25
C THR A 485 37.90 13.86 -5.86
N LEU A 486 36.84 13.53 -5.11
CA LEU A 486 35.80 14.47 -4.73
C LEU A 486 35.47 14.32 -3.24
N GLY A 487 35.81 15.35 -2.47
CA GLY A 487 35.33 15.52 -1.10
C GLY A 487 34.05 16.36 -1.11
N ASN A 488 33.05 15.95 -0.36
CA ASN A 488 31.81 16.69 -0.18
C ASN A 488 31.47 16.78 1.30
N ALA A 489 31.22 17.99 1.77
CA ALA A 489 30.65 18.27 3.07
C ALA A 489 29.28 18.92 2.85
N SER A 490 28.25 18.33 3.45
CA SER A 490 26.87 18.75 3.30
C SER A 490 26.26 19.04 4.65
N PHE A 491 25.55 20.15 4.70
CA PHE A 491 24.71 20.54 5.83
C PHE A 491 23.38 20.98 5.25
N GLY A 492 22.28 20.52 5.81
CA GLY A 492 20.96 20.82 5.26
C GLY A 492 19.85 20.74 6.29
N TYR A 493 18.81 21.51 6.04
CA TYR A 493 17.56 21.51 6.80
C TYR A 493 16.43 21.12 5.87
N THR A 494 15.52 20.27 6.33
CA THR A 494 14.26 20.02 5.61
C THR A 494 13.07 20.08 6.55
N TRP A 495 11.94 20.56 6.06
CA TRP A 495 10.68 20.57 6.81
C TRP A 495 9.49 20.59 5.86
N HIS A 496 8.33 20.14 6.33
CA HIS A 496 7.08 20.15 5.57
C HIS A 496 6.25 21.39 5.92
N SER A 497 5.43 21.86 4.99
CA SER A 497 4.37 22.83 5.30
C SER A 497 3.35 22.23 6.27
N GLU A 498 2.61 23.07 6.97
CA GLU A 498 1.60 22.63 7.95
C GLU A 498 0.53 21.69 7.35
N ASN A 499 0.19 21.89 6.08
CA ASN A 499 -0.74 21.03 5.33
C ASN A 499 -0.06 19.81 4.66
N GLY A 500 1.27 19.67 4.79
CA GLY A 500 2.05 18.57 4.24
C GLY A 500 2.24 18.55 2.71
N TYR A 501 1.67 19.51 1.97
CA TYR A 501 1.75 19.54 0.51
C TYR A 501 3.11 20.00 -0.04
N PHE A 502 3.82 20.84 0.71
CA PHE A 502 5.13 21.36 0.31
C PHE A 502 6.20 20.83 1.23
N LYS A 503 7.36 20.52 0.65
CA LYS A 503 8.59 20.23 1.38
C LYS A 503 9.60 21.32 1.07
N HIS A 504 10.07 21.98 2.12
CA HIS A 504 11.12 22.97 2.05
C HIS A 504 12.46 22.30 2.36
N SER A 505 13.49 22.66 1.61
CA SER A 505 14.87 22.20 1.84
C SER A 505 15.81 23.39 1.69
N VAL A 506 16.72 23.55 2.65
CA VAL A 506 17.77 24.57 2.62
C VAL A 506 19.09 23.85 2.83
N ASN A 507 20.02 23.98 1.88
CA ASN A 507 21.38 23.45 1.97
C ASN A 507 22.33 24.66 1.91
N PRO A 508 22.78 25.18 3.07
CA PRO A 508 23.64 26.36 3.15
C PRO A 508 24.98 26.22 2.45
#